data_AF-A0A1F9BJX2-F1
#
_entry.id   AF-A0A1F9BJX2-F1
#
_cell.length_a   1.000
_cell.length_b   1.000
_cell.length_c   1.000
_cell.angle_alpha   90.00
_cell.angle_beta   90.00
_cell.angle_gamma   90.00
#
_symmetry.space_group_name_H-M   'P 1'
#
loop_
_entity.id
_entity.type
_entity.pdbx_description
1 polymer ?
#
loop_
_entity_poly.entity_id
_entity_poly.type
_entity_poly.pdbx_seq_one_letter_code
_entity_poly.pdbx_strand_id
1 'polypeptide(L)'
;MSGYTLSNESGKKYLFPDVSLDPGYTVIVVSTEGKDGVDERGQFVVHWPTQKTVWDAQEDTAFLTDPSGGVIDQFHYKGKKPRPPSTPR
;
A
#
# COMPACT_ATOMS: atom_id res chain seq x y z
N MET A 1 -2.50 -7.38 13.44
CA MET A 1 -2.26 -7.53 11.98
C MET A 1 -1.28 -8.65 11.65
N SER A 2 -0.77 -9.42 12.62
CA SER A 2 0.10 -10.56 12.32
C SER A 2 -0.54 -11.52 11.31
N GLY A 3 0.20 -11.85 10.25
CA GLY A 3 -0.24 -12.73 9.16
C GLY A 3 -1.01 -12.05 8.03
N TYR A 4 -1.36 -10.76 8.15
CA TYR A 4 -2.04 -10.03 7.07
C TYR A 4 -1.05 -9.74 5.94
N THR A 5 -1.53 -9.76 4.70
CA THR A 5 -0.69 -9.49 3.53
C THR A 5 -1.31 -8.44 2.62
N LEU A 6 -0.53 -7.40 2.30
CA LEU A 6 -0.83 -6.44 1.23
C LEU A 6 -0.18 -6.94 -0.07
N SER A 7 -0.93 -6.96 -1.17
CA SER A 7 -0.39 -7.39 -2.46
C SER A 7 -0.95 -6.61 -3.64
N ASN A 8 -0.27 -6.66 -4.78
CA ASN A 8 -0.77 -6.14 -6.05
C ASN A 8 -1.23 -7.26 -7.00
N GLU A 9 -1.81 -6.90 -8.14
CA GLU A 9 -2.31 -7.88 -9.13
C GLU A 9 -1.19 -8.69 -9.82
N SER A 10 0.05 -8.16 -9.81
CA SER A 10 1.24 -8.90 -10.25
C SER A 10 1.77 -9.90 -9.21
N GLY A 11 1.10 -10.01 -8.06
CA GLY A 11 1.44 -10.96 -7.00
C GLY A 11 2.65 -10.58 -6.15
N LYS A 12 3.11 -9.32 -6.20
CA LYS A 12 4.09 -8.80 -5.23
C LYS A 12 3.39 -8.63 -3.88
N LYS A 13 4.05 -9.05 -2.80
CA LYS A 13 3.44 -9.16 -1.48
C LYS A 13 4.28 -8.49 -0.41
N TYR A 14 3.59 -7.92 0.57
CA TYR A 14 4.13 -7.42 1.82
C TYR A 14 3.39 -8.08 2.98
N LEU A 15 4.14 -8.82 3.80
CA LEU A 15 3.62 -9.39 5.03
C LEU A 15 3.73 -8.32 6.12
N PHE A 16 2.61 -7.96 6.73
CA PHE A 16 2.65 -7.04 7.86
C PHE A 16 3.41 -7.66 9.03
N PRO A 17 4.31 -6.90 9.69
CA PRO A 17 4.90 -7.35 10.94
C PRO A 17 3.82 -7.47 12.02
N ASP A 18 4.22 -7.89 13.23
CA ASP A 18 3.30 -7.96 14.36
C ASP A 18 2.90 -6.55 14.83
N VAL A 19 1.93 -5.97 14.12
CA VAL A 19 1.36 -4.65 14.40
C VAL A 19 0.02 -4.85 15.08
N SER A 20 -0.13 -4.26 16.27
CA SER A 20 -1.43 -4.07 16.91
C SER A 20 -2.00 -2.73 16.47
N LEU A 21 -3.23 -2.73 15.99
CA LEU A 21 -3.97 -1.55 15.57
C LEU A 21 -5.18 -1.41 16.46
N ASP A 22 -5.26 -0.32 17.21
CA ASP A 22 -6.47 0.00 17.95
C ASP A 22 -7.58 0.43 16.98
N PRO A 23 -8.87 0.20 17.32
CA PRO A 23 -9.97 0.66 16.49
C PRO A 23 -9.89 2.15 16.18
N GLY A 24 -10.04 2.51 14.90
CA GLY A 24 -9.96 3.90 14.42
C GLY A 24 -8.56 4.39 14.05
N TYR A 25 -7.51 3.59 14.27
CA TYR A 25 -6.15 3.92 13.86
C TYR A 25 -5.86 3.50 12.41
N THR A 26 -4.84 4.12 11.82
CA THR A 26 -4.41 3.87 10.42
C THR A 26 -2.97 3.33 10.41
N VAL A 27 -2.73 2.29 9.60
CA VAL A 27 -1.37 1.89 9.20
C VAL A 27 -1.05 2.51 7.84
N ILE A 28 0.14 3.11 7.72
CA ILE A 28 0.65 3.68 6.48
C ILE A 28 1.85 2.86 6.01
N VAL A 29 1.77 2.31 4.80
CA VAL A 29 2.88 1.57 4.18
C VAL A 29 3.63 2.52 3.25
N VAL A 30 4.90 2.80 3.55
CA VAL A 30 5.72 3.78 2.80
C VAL A 30 6.88 3.12 2.06
N SER A 31 7.26 3.69 0.91
CA SER A 31 8.30 3.13 0.05
C SER A 31 9.72 3.55 0.43
N THR A 32 9.86 4.28 1.53
CA THR A 32 11.14 4.74 2.06
C THR A 32 11.71 3.69 3.00
N GLU A 33 13.01 3.76 3.23
CA GLU A 33 13.64 3.04 4.32
C GLU A 33 13.35 3.74 5.65
N GLY A 34 13.34 2.99 6.74
CA GLY A 34 13.07 3.51 8.06
C GLY A 34 12.79 2.40 9.07
N LYS A 35 12.56 2.81 10.32
CA LYS A 35 12.09 1.92 11.39
C LYS A 35 10.58 2.02 11.48
N ASP A 36 9.93 0.87 11.58
CA ASP A 36 8.49 0.81 11.82
C ASP A 36 8.15 1.39 13.19
N GLY A 37 7.02 2.09 13.29
CA GLY A 37 6.61 2.71 14.54
C GLY A 37 5.50 3.73 14.37
N VAL A 38 5.12 4.35 15.48
CA VAL A 38 4.09 5.37 15.52
C VAL A 38 4.71 6.74 15.23
N ASP A 39 4.13 7.47 14.28
CA ASP A 39 4.53 8.84 13.97
C ASP A 39 4.00 9.85 15.00
N GLU A 40 4.40 11.11 14.86
CA GLU A 40 3.97 12.19 15.77
C GLU A 40 2.44 12.44 15.74
N ARG A 41 1.72 11.89 14.76
CA ARG A 41 0.27 12.02 14.58
C ARG A 41 -0.49 10.79 15.10
N GLY A 42 0.21 9.81 15.68
CA GLY A 42 -0.39 8.59 16.18
C GLY A 42 -0.65 7.55 15.09
N GLN A 43 -0.13 7.70 13.88
CA GLN A 43 -0.30 6.74 12.78
C GLN A 43 0.84 5.72 12.81
N PHE A 44 0.53 4.45 12.58
CA PHE A 44 1.57 3.41 12.56
C PHE A 44 2.16 3.31 11.15
N VAL A 45 3.41 3.71 10.99
CA VAL A 45 4.11 3.69 9.72
C VAL A 45 4.95 2.43 9.61
N VAL A 46 4.79 1.70 8.51
CA VAL A 46 5.61 0.56 8.14
C VAL A 46 6.36 0.81 6.84
N HIS A 47 7.59 0.33 6.78
CA HIS A 47 8.50 0.60 5.67
C HIS A 47 8.59 -0.62 4.76
N TRP A 48 8.21 -0.45 3.50
CA TRP A 48 8.37 -1.44 2.44
C TRP A 48 9.21 -0.86 1.29
N PRO A 49 10.54 -0.78 1.42
CA PRO A 49 11.39 -0.04 0.48
C PRO A 49 11.34 -0.59 -0.96
N THR A 50 11.13 -1.90 -1.10
CA THR A 50 11.05 -2.57 -2.39
C THR A 50 9.75 -2.29 -3.14
N GLN A 51 8.79 -1.58 -2.53
CA GLN A 51 7.51 -1.30 -3.15
C GLN A 51 7.54 -0.22 -4.25
N LYS A 52 8.66 0.52 -4.40
CA LYS A 52 8.79 1.56 -5.45
C LYS A 52 8.53 1.03 -6.86
N THR A 53 8.76 -0.26 -7.08
CA THR A 53 8.53 -0.95 -8.36
C THR A 53 7.37 -1.94 -8.30
N VAL A 54 6.64 -1.97 -7.19
CA VAL A 54 5.48 -2.85 -7.03
C VAL A 54 4.27 -2.26 -7.73
N TRP A 55 3.99 -0.97 -7.50
CA TRP A 55 2.78 -0.33 -8.00
C TRP A 55 2.92 0.18 -9.43
N ASP A 56 1.95 -0.13 -10.29
CA ASP A 56 1.83 0.52 -11.59
C ASP A 56 1.23 1.93 -11.47
N ALA A 57 1.92 2.92 -12.04
CA ALA A 57 1.52 4.32 -11.97
C ALA A 57 0.33 4.68 -12.88
N GLN A 58 -0.02 3.82 -13.84
CA GLN A 58 -1.17 3.98 -14.73
C GLN A 58 -2.42 3.34 -14.15
N GLU A 59 -2.34 2.11 -13.68
CA GLU A 59 -3.49 1.35 -13.19
C GLU A 59 -3.00 0.12 -12.41
N ASP A 60 -3.44 -0.05 -11.16
CA ASP A 60 -3.08 -1.22 -10.34
C ASP A 60 -4.18 -1.50 -9.31
N THR A 61 -4.22 -2.72 -8.77
CA THR A 61 -5.16 -3.13 -7.74
C THR A 61 -4.41 -3.61 -6.51
N ALA A 62 -4.63 -2.95 -5.38
CA ALA A 62 -4.17 -3.39 -4.07
C ALA A 62 -5.19 -4.36 -3.45
N PHE A 63 -4.70 -5.47 -2.91
CA PHE A 63 -5.48 -6.47 -2.18
C PHE A 63 -4.94 -6.59 -0.76
N LEU A 64 -5.84 -6.55 0.22
CA LEU A 64 -5.53 -6.88 1.60
C LEU A 64 -6.10 -8.27 1.92
N THR A 65 -5.24 -9.15 2.39
CA THR A 65 -5.61 -10.52 2.76
C THR A 65 -5.38 -10.79 4.22
N ASP A 66 -6.28 -11.57 4.80
CA ASP A 66 -6.16 -12.09 6.17
C ASP A 66 -5.16 -13.27 6.24
N PRO A 67 -4.81 -13.76 7.45
CA PRO A 67 -3.87 -14.88 7.61
C PRO A 67 -4.33 -16.21 7.02
N SER A 68 -5.62 -16.38 6.72
CA SER A 68 -6.14 -17.56 6.04
C SER A 68 -6.01 -17.47 4.51
N GLY A 69 -5.61 -16.29 4.00
CA GLY A 69 -5.49 -15.99 2.57
C GLY A 69 -6.78 -15.43 1.95
N GLY A 70 -7.80 -15.14 2.76
CA GLY A 70 -9.03 -14.50 2.29
C GLY A 70 -8.81 -13.02 1.99
N VAL A 71 -9.31 -12.53 0.85
CA VAL A 71 -9.32 -11.09 0.55
C VAL A 71 -10.39 -10.43 1.40
N ILE A 72 -9.98 -9.49 2.26
CA ILE A 72 -10.87 -8.76 3.15
C ILE A 72 -11.13 -7.32 2.66
N ASP A 73 -10.24 -6.78 1.83
CA ASP A 73 -10.41 -5.48 1.19
C ASP A 73 -9.64 -5.41 -0.12
N GLN A 74 -10.09 -4.54 -1.02
CA GLN A 74 -9.44 -4.26 -2.29
C GLN A 74 -9.61 -2.81 -2.70
N PHE A 75 -8.58 -2.24 -3.32
CA PHE A 75 -8.61 -0.89 -3.84
C PHE A 75 -8.01 -0.84 -5.24
N HIS A 76 -8.79 -0.37 -6.21
CA HIS A 76 -8.36 -0.23 -7.59
C HIS A 76 -7.99 1.23 -7.89
N TYR A 77 -6.73 1.45 -8.26
CA TYR A 77 -6.21 2.74 -8.68
C TYR A 77 -6.22 2.85 -10.20
N LYS A 78 -6.72 3.98 -10.71
CA LYS A 78 -6.62 4.36 -12.12
C LYS A 78 -6.07 5.77 -12.25
N GLY A 79 -4.86 5.87 -12.77
CA GLY A 79 -4.15 7.12 -13.00
C GLY A 79 -4.89 8.01 -13.99
N LYS A 80 -4.84 9.33 -13.74
CA LYS A 80 -5.33 10.31 -14.71
C LYS A 80 -4.37 10.32 -15.90
N LYS A 81 -4.89 10.11 -17.11
CA LYS A 81 -4.09 10.32 -18.33
C LYS A 81 -3.55 11.76 -18.32
N PRO A 82 -2.24 11.99 -18.50
CA PRO A 82 -1.73 13.33 -18.70
C PRO A 82 -2.46 13.95 -19.89
N ARG A 83 -2.91 15.20 -19.77
CA ARG A 83 -3.47 15.92 -20.92
C ARG A 83 -2.42 15.92 -22.03
N PRO A 84 -2.78 15.60 -23.28
CA PRO A 84 -1.86 15.79 -24.39
C PRO A 84 -1.42 17.26 -24.42
N PRO A 85 -0.15 17.55 -24.78
CA PRO A 85 0.31 18.92 -24.93
C PRO A 85 -0.57 19.63 -25.95
N SER A 86 -1.14 20.78 -25.55
CA SER A 86 -1.88 21.65 -26.46
C SER A 86 -0.95 22.14 -27.55
N THR A 87 -1.12 21.65 -28.78
CA THR A 87 -0.39 22.15 -29.95
C THR A 87 -0.75 23.63 -30.14
N PRO A 88 0.22 24.57 -30.11
CA PRO A 88 -0.04 25.95 -30.52
C PRO A 88 -0.42 25.96 -32.01
N ARG A 89 -1.47 26.69 -32.35
CA ARG A 89 -1.96 26.87 -33.73
C ARG A 89 -1.34 28.09 -34.37
#